data_AF-A0A2Z4GNH2-F1
#
_entry.id   AF-A0A2Z4GNH2-F1
#
_cell.length_a   1.000
_cell.length_b   1.000
_cell.length_c   1.000
_cell.angle_alpha   90.00
_cell.angle_beta   90.00
_cell.angle_gamma   90.00
#
_symmetry.space_group_name_H-M   'P 1'
#
loop_
_entity.id
_entity.type
_entity.pdbx_description
1 polymer ?
#
loop_
_entity_poly.entity_id
_entity_poly.type
_entity_poly.pdbx_seq_one_letter_code
_entity_poly.pdbx_strand_id
1 'polypeptide(L)'
;ENSGKAFGLIGSIVAMGEGVGPSVGGVIAEYAHWSYILLLPVVTIITVPFLAKLLKQEDVIEGNIDVKGIIFMSICIVFFIMFTTSYRISFLVVSIICFLIFVKHIRKVSNPFINPSLGKNILFMIGIICGGLILGTVAGFISMVPYMMRDVYQLSTATIGSGIIFPGAMSVIVFGYIGGVLVDKKGSLFVLTTGVAFLSISFLVAALFIEITPWIITIIVMFVFGGLSFTKTVISTIVSSSLEQKEAG
;
A
#
# COMPACT_ATOMS: atom_id res chain seq x y z
N GLU A 1 -2.31 -25.56 7.26
CA GLU A 1 -1.97 -25.07 8.62
C GLU A 1 -0.72 -24.17 8.68
N ASN A 2 0.34 -24.39 7.87
CA ASN A 2 1.56 -23.56 7.89
C ASN A 2 1.54 -22.28 7.04
N SER A 3 0.62 -22.14 6.08
CA SER A 3 0.60 -20.96 5.19
C SER A 3 0.33 -19.66 5.93
N GLY A 4 -0.62 -19.64 6.88
CA GLY A 4 -0.94 -18.44 7.67
C GLY A 4 0.22 -17.96 8.55
N LYS A 5 0.98 -18.88 9.16
CA LYS A 5 2.19 -18.55 9.93
C LYS A 5 3.31 -18.03 9.03
N ALA A 6 3.49 -18.62 7.85
CA ALA A 6 4.47 -18.16 6.87
C ALA A 6 4.12 -16.76 6.33
N PHE A 7 2.86 -16.54 5.91
CA PHE A 7 2.38 -15.22 5.49
C PHE A 7 2.44 -14.18 6.61
N GLY A 8 2.17 -14.58 7.85
CA GLY A 8 2.33 -13.71 9.03
C GLY A 8 3.79 -13.32 9.28
N LEU A 9 4.73 -14.26 9.15
CA LEU A 9 6.17 -13.98 9.26
C LEU A 9 6.65 -13.05 8.14
N ILE A 10 6.27 -13.33 6.90
CA ILE A 10 6.59 -12.49 5.74
C ILE A 10 6.03 -11.07 5.95
N GLY A 11 4.74 -10.96 6.32
CA GLY A 11 4.10 -9.68 6.59
C GLY A 11 4.79 -8.90 7.73
N SER A 12 5.26 -9.59 8.76
CA SER A 12 5.99 -8.97 9.88
C SER A 12 7.37 -8.46 9.46
N ILE A 13 8.11 -9.22 8.64
CA ILE A 13 9.41 -8.80 8.09
C ILE A 13 9.23 -7.58 7.17
N VAL A 14 8.19 -7.58 6.33
CA VAL A 14 7.85 -6.44 5.47
C VAL A 14 7.53 -5.20 6.30
N ALA A 15 6.65 -5.30 7.31
CA ALA A 15 6.31 -4.19 8.18
C ALA A 15 7.53 -3.66 8.97
N MET A 16 8.41 -4.55 9.42
CA MET A 16 9.67 -4.17 10.04
C MET A 16 10.57 -3.39 9.06
N GLY A 17 10.68 -3.85 7.81
CA GLY A 17 11.41 -3.16 6.76
C GLY A 17 10.83 -1.78 6.44
N GLU A 18 9.50 -1.67 6.31
CA GLU A 18 8.80 -0.41 6.09
C GLU A 18 9.05 0.60 7.21
N GLY A 19 9.20 0.15 8.46
CA GLY A 19 9.47 1.05 9.57
C GLY A 19 10.93 1.37 9.79
N VAL A 20 11.84 0.39 9.70
CA VAL A 20 13.29 0.64 9.84
C VAL A 20 13.84 1.44 8.66
N GLY A 21 13.25 1.30 7.46
CA GLY A 21 13.68 1.94 6.23
C GLY A 21 13.84 3.47 6.34
N PRO A 22 12.80 4.24 6.70
CA PRO A 22 12.89 5.69 6.87
C PRO A 22 13.90 6.15 7.93
N SER A 23 14.07 5.39 9.01
CA SER A 23 15.10 5.67 10.03
C SER A 23 16.51 5.54 9.46
N VAL A 24 16.82 4.37 8.91
CA VAL A 24 18.15 4.07 8.38
C VAL A 24 18.44 4.97 7.17
N GLY A 25 17.47 5.14 6.27
CA GLY A 25 17.56 6.04 5.13
C GLY A 25 17.77 7.50 5.53
N GLY A 26 17.06 7.98 6.56
CA GLY A 26 17.21 9.34 7.09
C GLY A 26 18.60 9.59 7.68
N VAL A 27 19.14 8.64 8.45
CA VAL A 27 20.50 8.73 9.01
C VAL A 27 21.55 8.70 7.90
N ILE A 28 21.44 7.78 6.93
CA ILE A 28 22.39 7.69 5.80
C ILE A 28 22.35 8.96 4.95
N ALA A 29 21.16 9.50 4.67
CA ALA A 29 21.00 10.72 3.88
C ALA A 29 21.63 11.94 4.57
N GLU A 30 21.58 12.00 5.90
CA GLU A 30 22.10 13.12 6.69
C GLU A 30 23.62 13.08 6.85
N TYR A 31 24.19 11.92 7.23
CA TYR A 31 25.60 11.82 7.61
C TYR A 31 26.54 11.36 6.49
N ALA A 32 26.01 10.76 5.43
CA ALA A 32 26.81 10.29 4.31
C ALA A 32 26.36 10.99 3.03
N HIS A 33 25.64 10.28 2.17
CA HIS A 33 25.04 10.81 0.96
C HIS A 33 23.84 9.94 0.61
N TRP A 34 22.77 10.53 0.09
CA TRP A 34 21.53 9.80 -0.23
C TRP A 34 21.76 8.63 -1.20
N SER A 35 22.80 8.69 -2.05
CA SER A 35 23.14 7.60 -2.98
C SER A 35 23.53 6.30 -2.28
N TYR A 36 24.03 6.34 -1.04
CA TYR A 36 24.35 5.13 -0.28
C TYR A 36 23.10 4.32 0.09
N ILE A 37 21.91 4.94 0.11
CA ILE A 37 20.63 4.24 0.28
C ILE A 37 20.43 3.20 -0.84
N LEU A 38 20.97 3.46 -2.04
CA LEU A 38 20.90 2.55 -3.19
C LEU A 38 21.73 1.27 -3.00
N LEU A 39 22.65 1.23 -2.03
CA LEU A 39 23.37 0.00 -1.70
C LEU A 39 22.48 -1.00 -0.97
N LEU A 40 21.45 -0.56 -0.23
CA LEU A 40 20.56 -1.44 0.53
C LEU A 40 19.85 -2.47 -0.39
N PRO A 41 19.22 -2.08 -1.52
CA PRO A 41 18.70 -3.05 -2.48
C PRO A 41 19.79 -3.93 -3.11
N VAL A 42 20.99 -3.39 -3.38
CA VAL A 42 22.08 -4.16 -4.01
C VAL A 42 22.53 -5.33 -3.12
N VAL A 43 22.54 -5.13 -1.79
CA VAL A 43 22.85 -6.21 -0.83
C VAL A 43 21.84 -7.37 -0.94
N THR A 44 20.59 -7.12 -1.35
CA THR A 44 19.61 -8.19 -1.52
C THR A 44 19.95 -9.14 -2.67
N ILE A 45 20.76 -8.71 -3.66
CA ILE A 45 21.25 -9.59 -4.75
C ILE A 45 22.04 -10.77 -4.19
N ILE A 46 22.74 -10.58 -3.07
CA ILE A 46 23.51 -11.64 -2.40
C ILE A 46 22.60 -12.77 -1.93
N THR A 47 21.31 -12.50 -1.67
CA THR A 47 20.34 -13.51 -1.24
C THR A 47 19.82 -14.39 -2.39
N VAL A 48 19.92 -13.92 -3.63
CA VAL A 48 19.46 -14.63 -4.84
C VAL A 48 20.05 -16.05 -4.98
N PRO A 49 21.37 -16.29 -4.87
CA PRO A 49 21.92 -17.64 -4.97
C PRO A 49 21.46 -18.57 -3.84
N PHE A 50 21.15 -18.04 -2.65
CA PHE A 50 20.63 -18.84 -1.53
C PHE A 50 19.16 -19.22 -1.78
N LEU A 51 18.35 -18.28 -2.23
CA LEU A 51 16.95 -18.52 -2.62
C LEU A 51 16.87 -19.50 -3.78
N ALA A 52 17.71 -19.35 -4.82
CA ALA A 52 17.75 -20.24 -5.97
C ALA A 52 18.09 -21.70 -5.60
N LYS A 53 18.89 -21.92 -4.55
CA LYS A 53 19.19 -23.26 -4.03
C LYS A 53 18.06 -23.86 -3.18
N LEU A 54 17.25 -23.00 -2.55
CA LEU A 54 16.19 -23.42 -1.62
C LEU A 54 14.85 -23.64 -2.33
N LEU A 55 14.62 -22.94 -3.44
CA LEU A 55 13.44 -23.10 -4.29
C LEU A 55 13.47 -24.47 -4.95
N LYS A 56 12.43 -25.28 -4.72
CA LYS A 56 12.18 -26.48 -5.52
C LYS A 56 11.71 -26.04 -6.90
N GLN A 57 12.12 -26.77 -7.94
CA GLN A 57 11.51 -26.60 -9.25
C GLN A 57 10.04 -26.99 -9.14
N GLU A 58 9.16 -26.02 -9.27
CA GLU A 58 7.73 -26.24 -9.39
C GLU A 58 7.41 -26.56 -10.86
N ASP A 59 6.48 -27.48 -11.06
CA ASP A 59 5.98 -27.79 -12.40
C ASP A 59 5.35 -26.54 -13.00
N VAL A 60 5.77 -26.19 -14.22
CA VAL A 60 5.19 -25.06 -14.94
C VAL A 60 3.75 -25.41 -15.28
N ILE A 61 2.81 -24.79 -14.57
CA ILE A 61 1.39 -24.87 -14.93
C ILE A 61 1.21 -24.07 -16.22
N GLU A 62 1.05 -24.77 -17.34
CA GLU A 62 0.76 -24.14 -18.64
C GLU A 62 -0.62 -23.49 -18.60
N GLY A 63 -0.65 -22.20 -18.28
CA GLY A 63 -1.83 -21.34 -18.37
C GLY A 63 -1.62 -20.28 -19.45
N ASN A 64 -2.61 -20.10 -20.34
CA ASN A 64 -2.61 -18.96 -21.25
C ASN A 64 -2.94 -17.68 -20.46
N ILE A 65 -1.92 -16.84 -20.26
CA ILE A 65 -2.03 -15.53 -19.61
C ILE A 65 -2.60 -14.50 -20.60
N ASP A 66 -3.54 -13.67 -20.16
CA ASP A 66 -4.08 -12.57 -20.96
C ASP A 66 -3.11 -11.38 -21.05
N VAL A 67 -2.04 -11.55 -21.83
CA VAL A 67 -0.99 -10.54 -22.05
C VAL A 67 -1.57 -9.25 -22.64
N LYS A 68 -2.58 -9.33 -23.52
CA LYS A 68 -3.21 -8.15 -24.12
C LYS A 68 -3.97 -7.34 -23.07
N GLY A 69 -4.73 -8.01 -22.19
CA GLY A 69 -5.41 -7.36 -21.07
C GLY A 69 -4.43 -6.67 -20.13
N ILE A 70 -3.31 -7.33 -19.81
CA ILE A 70 -2.23 -6.76 -18.99
C ILE A 70 -1.65 -5.50 -19.64
N ILE A 71 -1.35 -5.52 -20.94
CA ILE A 71 -0.82 -4.36 -21.66
C ILE A 71 -1.80 -3.19 -21.63
N PHE A 72 -3.08 -3.41 -21.96
CA PHE A 72 -4.06 -2.32 -21.96
C PHE A 72 -4.25 -1.71 -20.56
N MET A 73 -4.30 -2.54 -19.53
CA MET A 73 -4.39 -2.08 -18.13
C MET A 73 -3.14 -1.31 -17.72
N SER A 74 -1.95 -1.79 -18.10
CA SER A 74 -0.68 -1.13 -17.82
C SER A 74 -0.59 0.25 -18.47
N ILE A 75 -0.96 0.36 -19.75
CA ILE A 75 -1.02 1.64 -20.47
C ILE A 75 -2.02 2.57 -19.81
N CYS A 76 -3.22 2.07 -19.47
CA CYS A 76 -4.23 2.86 -18.76
C CYS A 76 -3.67 3.49 -17.47
N ILE A 77 -3.00 2.69 -16.62
CA ILE A 77 -2.39 3.15 -15.36
C ILE A 77 -1.28 4.17 -15.62
N VAL A 78 -0.35 3.88 -16.54
CA VAL A 78 0.79 4.78 -16.85
C VAL A 78 0.30 6.14 -17.32
N PHE A 79 -0.66 6.18 -18.25
CA PHE A 79 -1.20 7.43 -18.76
C PHE A 79 -2.02 8.18 -17.71
N PHE A 80 -2.72 7.46 -16.82
CA PHE A 80 -3.40 8.09 -15.69
C PHE A 80 -2.41 8.77 -14.74
N ILE A 81 -1.30 8.10 -14.41
CA ILE A 81 -0.23 8.67 -13.58
C ILE A 81 0.40 9.90 -14.26
N MET A 82 0.70 9.81 -15.56
CA MET A 82 1.22 10.94 -16.33
C MET A 82 0.26 12.14 -16.33
N PHE A 83 -1.05 11.90 -16.39
CA PHE A 83 -2.05 12.94 -16.21
C PHE A 83 -1.97 13.56 -14.81
N THR A 84 -1.91 12.76 -13.74
CA THR A 84 -1.83 13.30 -12.38
C THR A 84 -0.55 14.10 -12.10
N THR A 85 0.54 13.80 -12.81
CA THR A 85 1.82 14.52 -12.67
C THR A 85 1.90 15.77 -13.54
N SER A 86 1.46 15.70 -14.80
CA SER A 86 1.64 16.79 -15.78
C SER A 86 0.36 17.62 -16.03
N TYR A 87 -0.78 17.19 -15.52
CA TYR A 87 -2.12 17.76 -15.73
C TYR A 87 -2.52 17.95 -17.20
N ARG A 88 -1.86 17.25 -18.13
CA ARG A 88 -2.18 17.30 -19.57
C ARG A 88 -3.37 16.42 -19.89
N ILE A 89 -4.47 17.04 -20.33
CA ILE A 89 -5.73 16.36 -20.66
C ILE A 89 -5.54 15.26 -21.72
N SER A 90 -4.59 15.41 -22.64
CA SER A 90 -4.27 14.38 -23.63
C SER A 90 -3.96 13.02 -23.00
N PHE A 91 -3.24 13.00 -21.87
CA PHE A 91 -2.94 11.75 -21.17
C PHE A 91 -4.17 11.13 -20.53
N LEU A 92 -5.09 11.95 -20.00
CA LEU A 92 -6.36 11.47 -19.46
C LEU A 92 -7.22 10.83 -20.56
N VAL A 93 -7.29 11.45 -21.74
CA VAL A 93 -8.04 10.91 -22.88
C VAL A 93 -7.50 9.55 -23.29
N VAL A 94 -6.17 9.40 -23.41
CA VAL A 94 -5.54 8.10 -23.74
C VAL A 94 -5.84 7.06 -22.66
N SER A 95 -5.73 7.42 -21.39
CA SER A 95 -6.04 6.52 -20.26
C SER A 95 -7.48 6.00 -20.33
N ILE A 96 -8.46 6.90 -20.52
CA ILE A 96 -9.88 6.54 -20.65
C ILE A 96 -10.11 5.61 -21.85
N ILE A 97 -9.52 5.91 -23.01
CA ILE A 97 -9.65 5.08 -24.20
C ILE A 97 -9.09 3.68 -23.94
N CYS A 98 -7.89 3.58 -23.37
CA CYS A 98 -7.27 2.30 -23.01
C CYS A 98 -8.10 1.52 -21.98
N PHE A 99 -8.70 2.20 -21.00
CA PHE A 99 -9.60 1.58 -20.03
C PHE A 99 -10.84 0.99 -20.71
N LEU A 100 -11.49 1.73 -21.61
CA LEU A 100 -12.66 1.22 -22.34
C LEU A 100 -12.30 0.03 -23.24
N ILE A 101 -11.14 0.06 -23.89
CA ILE A 101 -10.63 -1.07 -24.68
C ILE A 101 -10.38 -2.28 -23.78
N PHE A 102 -9.74 -2.08 -22.62
CA PHE A 102 -9.49 -3.11 -21.62
C PHE A 102 -10.81 -3.76 -21.15
N VAL A 103 -11.80 -2.96 -20.75
CA VAL A 103 -13.11 -3.45 -20.30
C VAL A 103 -13.81 -4.26 -21.40
N LYS A 104 -13.72 -3.82 -22.66
CA LYS A 104 -14.28 -4.55 -23.80
C LYS A 104 -13.53 -5.86 -24.08
N HIS A 105 -12.22 -5.88 -23.87
CA HIS A 105 -11.34 -7.03 -24.07
C HIS A 105 -11.59 -8.14 -23.03
N ILE A 106 -11.57 -7.80 -21.74
CA ILE A 106 -11.77 -8.79 -20.65
C ILE A 106 -13.16 -9.45 -20.67
N ARG A 107 -14.15 -8.81 -21.29
CA ARG A 107 -15.50 -9.37 -21.48
C ARG A 107 -15.58 -10.39 -22.63
N LYS A 108 -14.58 -10.43 -23.51
CA LYS A 108 -14.55 -11.29 -24.72
C LYS A 108 -13.60 -12.46 -24.62
N VAL A 109 -12.56 -12.37 -23.80
CA VAL A 109 -11.52 -13.40 -23.67
C VAL A 109 -12.00 -14.53 -22.76
N SER A 110 -11.62 -15.77 -23.10
CA SER A 110 -11.99 -16.99 -22.35
C SER A 110 -11.28 -17.13 -20.99
N ASN A 111 -10.03 -16.68 -20.90
CA ASN A 111 -9.26 -16.63 -19.66
C ASN A 111 -8.77 -15.20 -19.38
N PRO A 112 -9.65 -14.29 -18.92
CA PRO A 112 -9.31 -12.89 -18.75
C PRO A 112 -8.38 -12.68 -17.55
N PHE A 113 -7.48 -11.70 -17.64
CA PHE A 113 -6.58 -11.32 -16.53
C PHE A 113 -7.35 -10.89 -15.26
N ILE A 114 -8.49 -10.22 -15.43
CA ILE A 114 -9.41 -9.86 -14.34
C ILE A 114 -10.79 -10.41 -14.70
N ASN A 115 -11.39 -11.19 -13.79
CA ASN A 115 -12.74 -11.72 -14.02
C ASN A 115 -13.76 -10.56 -14.10
N PRO A 116 -14.46 -10.38 -15.24
CA PRO A 116 -15.46 -9.32 -15.39
C PRO A 116 -16.68 -9.49 -14.46
N SER A 117 -16.89 -10.67 -13.85
CA SER A 117 -17.93 -10.89 -12.82
C SER A 117 -17.71 -10.00 -11.59
N LEU A 118 -16.45 -9.78 -11.19
CA LEU A 118 -16.08 -8.99 -10.02
C LEU A 118 -16.58 -7.54 -10.13
N GLY A 119 -16.53 -6.97 -11.33
CA GLY A 119 -17.05 -5.62 -11.59
C GLY A 119 -18.58 -5.50 -11.48
N LYS A 120 -19.32 -6.61 -11.49
CA LYS A 120 -20.78 -6.63 -11.24
C LYS A 120 -21.11 -6.75 -9.76
N ASN A 121 -20.17 -7.24 -8.94
CA ASN A 121 -20.34 -7.31 -7.51
C ASN A 121 -20.20 -5.91 -6.91
N ILE A 122 -21.34 -5.30 -6.56
CA ILE A 122 -21.37 -3.93 -6.05
C ILE A 122 -20.58 -3.77 -4.75
N LEU A 123 -20.59 -4.78 -3.87
CA LEU A 123 -19.84 -4.76 -2.62
C LEU A 123 -18.33 -4.80 -2.87
N PHE A 124 -17.90 -5.60 -3.84
CA PHE A 124 -16.51 -5.65 -4.28
C PHE A 124 -16.06 -4.31 -4.88
N MET A 125 -16.86 -3.71 -5.76
CA MET A 125 -16.56 -2.42 -6.37
C MET A 125 -16.49 -1.29 -5.33
N ILE A 126 -17.43 -1.26 -4.37
CA ILE A 126 -17.38 -0.32 -3.25
C ILE A 126 -16.10 -0.54 -2.44
N GLY A 127 -15.75 -1.79 -2.13
CA GLY A 127 -14.52 -2.13 -1.41
C GLY A 127 -13.26 -1.65 -2.12
N ILE A 128 -13.15 -1.83 -3.44
CA ILE A 128 -12.04 -1.33 -4.25
C ILE A 128 -11.98 0.19 -4.22
N ILE A 129 -13.10 0.89 -4.45
CA ILE A 129 -13.11 2.35 -4.52
C ILE A 129 -12.77 2.94 -3.14
N CYS A 130 -13.41 2.46 -2.08
CA CYS A 130 -13.12 2.90 -0.71
C CYS A 130 -11.67 2.61 -0.32
N GLY A 131 -11.17 1.40 -0.61
CA GLY A 131 -9.79 1.02 -0.35
C GLY A 131 -8.79 1.87 -1.11
N GLY A 132 -9.04 2.11 -2.40
CA GLY A 132 -8.23 2.96 -3.25
C GLY A 132 -8.19 4.42 -2.79
N LEU A 133 -9.33 4.97 -2.38
CA LEU A 133 -9.41 6.33 -1.83
C LEU A 133 -8.63 6.42 -0.51
N ILE A 134 -8.85 5.50 0.43
CA ILE A 134 -8.15 5.49 1.73
C ILE A 134 -6.64 5.36 1.53
N LEU A 135 -6.19 4.38 0.74
CA LEU A 135 -4.78 4.18 0.43
C LEU A 135 -4.17 5.40 -0.26
N GLY A 136 -4.87 5.97 -1.24
CA GLY A 136 -4.42 7.15 -1.97
C GLY A 136 -4.28 8.38 -1.08
N THR A 137 -5.26 8.66 -0.21
CA THR A 137 -5.20 9.78 0.72
C THR A 137 -4.07 9.61 1.74
N VAL A 138 -3.92 8.40 2.30
CA VAL A 138 -2.86 8.12 3.27
C VAL A 138 -1.48 8.22 2.62
N ALA A 139 -1.29 7.66 1.42
CA ALA A 139 -0.04 7.76 0.67
C ALA A 139 0.31 9.22 0.32
N GLY A 140 -0.67 10.01 -0.12
CA GLY A 140 -0.49 11.43 -0.40
C GLY A 140 -0.09 12.23 0.85
N PHE A 141 -0.76 11.98 1.97
CA PHE A 141 -0.43 12.61 3.26
C PHE A 141 0.98 12.26 3.72
N ILE A 142 1.33 10.98 3.77
CA ILE A 142 2.67 10.52 4.20
C ILE A 142 3.76 11.06 3.28
N SER A 143 3.49 11.18 1.97
CA SER A 143 4.46 11.76 1.02
C SER A 143 4.71 13.25 1.28
N MET A 144 3.71 13.99 1.78
CA MET A 144 3.84 15.41 2.13
C MET A 144 4.56 15.65 3.46
N VAL A 145 4.49 14.70 4.41
CA VAL A 145 5.09 14.85 5.75
C VAL A 145 6.59 15.23 5.69
N PRO A 146 7.47 14.54 4.93
CA PRO A 146 8.88 14.91 4.85
C PRO A 146 9.11 16.33 4.31
N TYR A 147 8.37 16.74 3.27
CA TYR A 147 8.47 18.08 2.70
C TYR A 147 8.07 19.14 3.72
N MET A 148 6.94 18.93 4.40
CA MET A 148 6.48 19.86 5.43
C MET A 148 7.46 19.96 6.61
N MET A 149 7.97 18.83 7.09
CA MET A 149 8.92 18.82 8.21
C MET A 149 10.26 19.46 7.84
N ARG A 150 10.67 19.34 6.59
CA ARG A 150 11.90 19.96 6.08
C ARG A 150 11.73 21.45 5.80
N ASP A 151 10.71 21.83 5.03
CA ASP A 151 10.58 23.19 4.49
C ASP A 151 9.93 24.15 5.50
N VAL A 152 8.97 23.68 6.29
CA VAL A 152 8.27 24.51 7.29
C VAL A 152 9.01 24.47 8.63
N TYR A 153 9.33 23.25 9.10
CA TYR A 153 9.91 23.05 10.42
C TYR A 153 11.45 23.01 10.45
N GLN A 154 12.10 23.06 9.28
CA GLN A 154 13.57 23.11 9.15
C GLN A 154 14.28 21.96 9.89
N LEU A 155 13.62 20.81 9.99
CA LEU A 155 14.17 19.62 10.65
C LEU A 155 15.16 18.90 9.75
N SER A 156 16.18 18.29 10.37
CA SER A 156 17.13 17.44 9.67
C SER A 156 16.49 16.15 9.17
N THR A 157 17.05 15.57 8.10
CA THR A 157 16.51 14.36 7.46
C THR A 157 16.53 13.18 8.43
N ALA A 158 17.56 13.09 9.27
CA ALA A 158 17.66 12.09 10.33
C ALA A 158 16.53 12.23 11.35
N THR A 159 16.19 13.45 11.78
CA THR A 159 15.10 13.70 12.75
C THR A 159 13.75 13.35 12.15
N ILE A 160 13.52 13.65 10.87
CA ILE A 160 12.28 13.30 10.17
C ILE A 160 12.12 11.78 10.08
N GLY A 161 13.17 11.08 9.63
CA GLY A 161 13.16 9.63 9.47
C GLY A 161 13.00 8.88 10.80
N SER A 162 13.79 9.26 11.82
CA SER A 162 13.83 8.56 13.11
C SER A 162 12.79 9.05 14.12
N GLY A 163 12.51 10.35 14.16
CA GLY A 163 11.62 10.95 15.15
C GLY A 163 10.16 10.96 14.74
N ILE A 164 9.85 11.01 13.44
CA ILE A 164 8.47 11.23 12.96
C ILE A 164 7.94 10.01 12.23
N ILE A 165 8.65 9.53 11.20
CA ILE A 165 8.16 8.45 10.35
C ILE A 165 8.29 7.09 11.04
N PHE A 166 9.41 6.84 11.72
CA PHE A 166 9.68 5.55 12.36
C PHE A 166 8.67 5.17 13.45
N PRO A 167 8.30 6.03 14.42
CA PRO A 167 7.26 5.69 15.40
C PRO A 167 5.92 5.39 14.71
N GLY A 168 5.61 6.14 13.67
CA GLY A 168 4.47 5.91 12.80
C GLY A 168 4.45 4.51 12.20
N ALA A 169 5.52 4.12 11.53
CA ALA A 169 5.60 2.82 10.88
C ALA A 169 5.64 1.66 11.89
N MET A 170 6.29 1.83 13.04
CA MET A 170 6.23 0.84 14.14
C MET A 170 4.81 0.66 14.69
N SER A 171 4.00 1.72 14.70
CA SER A 171 2.61 1.63 15.14
C SER A 171 1.80 0.66 14.28
N VAL A 172 2.14 0.46 13.00
CA VAL A 172 1.46 -0.50 12.09
C VAL A 172 1.48 -1.91 12.67
N ILE A 173 2.57 -2.31 13.33
CA ILE A 173 2.71 -3.64 13.94
C ILE A 173 1.70 -3.79 15.08
N VAL A 174 1.65 -2.80 15.97
CA VAL A 174 0.76 -2.79 17.13
C VAL A 174 -0.71 -2.75 16.68
N PHE A 175 -1.05 -1.82 15.80
CA PHE A 175 -2.40 -1.69 15.27
C PHE A 175 -2.78 -2.86 14.35
N GLY A 176 -1.84 -3.50 13.66
CA GLY A 176 -2.11 -4.69 12.87
C GLY A 176 -2.54 -5.86 13.74
N TYR A 177 -1.82 -6.10 14.85
CA TYR A 177 -2.19 -7.09 15.85
C TYR A 177 -3.56 -6.80 16.49
N ILE A 178 -3.76 -5.56 16.96
CA ILE A 178 -5.03 -5.12 17.54
C ILE A 178 -6.16 -5.29 16.52
N GLY A 179 -5.93 -4.92 15.26
CA GLY A 179 -6.89 -5.00 14.17
C GLY A 179 -7.35 -6.44 13.93
N GLY A 180 -6.42 -7.40 13.85
CA GLY A 180 -6.74 -8.82 13.73
C GLY A 180 -7.62 -9.32 14.86
N VAL A 181 -7.21 -9.06 16.12
CA VAL A 181 -7.99 -9.46 17.31
C VAL A 181 -9.39 -8.82 17.32
N LEU A 182 -9.51 -7.56 16.90
CA LEU A 182 -10.79 -6.87 16.84
C LEU A 182 -11.70 -7.41 15.72
N VAL A 183 -11.15 -7.82 14.58
CA VAL A 183 -11.93 -8.46 13.50
C VAL A 183 -12.53 -9.76 14.01
N ASP A 184 -11.73 -10.60 14.68
CA ASP A 184 -12.20 -11.89 15.21
C ASP A 184 -13.28 -11.73 16.29
N LYS A 185 -13.18 -10.68 17.13
CA LYS A 185 -14.10 -10.47 18.26
C LYS A 185 -15.34 -9.64 17.94
N LYS A 186 -15.24 -8.64 17.07
CA LYS A 186 -16.28 -7.63 16.82
C LYS A 186 -16.72 -7.55 15.35
N GLY A 187 -16.09 -8.31 14.47
CA GLY A 187 -16.40 -8.37 13.05
C GLY A 187 -15.75 -7.25 12.22
N SER A 188 -15.65 -7.51 10.92
CA SER A 188 -14.94 -6.65 9.96
C SER A 188 -15.52 -5.24 9.85
N LEU A 189 -16.84 -5.08 9.95
CA LEU A 189 -17.48 -3.77 9.83
C LEU A 189 -17.07 -2.82 10.97
N PHE A 190 -17.01 -3.32 12.22
CA PHE A 190 -16.58 -2.53 13.37
C PHE A 190 -15.13 -2.02 13.20
N VAL A 191 -14.24 -2.88 12.73
CA VAL A 191 -12.83 -2.54 12.50
C VAL A 191 -12.67 -1.52 11.38
N LEU A 192 -13.44 -1.68 10.30
CA LEU A 192 -13.44 -0.72 9.20
C LEU A 192 -13.90 0.67 9.66
N THR A 193 -15.02 0.76 10.37
CA THR A 193 -15.52 2.03 10.91
C THR A 193 -14.53 2.66 11.87
N THR A 194 -13.88 1.87 12.72
CA THR A 194 -12.85 2.36 13.65
C THR A 194 -11.63 2.89 12.90
N GLY A 195 -11.16 2.17 11.87
CA GLY A 195 -10.04 2.58 11.03
C GLY A 195 -10.32 3.90 10.28
N VAL A 196 -11.49 4.01 9.67
CA VAL A 196 -11.93 5.25 9.00
C VAL A 196 -12.06 6.41 9.99
N ALA A 197 -12.65 6.17 11.17
CA ALA A 197 -12.75 7.20 12.20
C ALA A 197 -11.36 7.68 12.66
N PHE A 198 -10.39 6.77 12.83
CA PHE A 198 -9.01 7.12 13.18
C PHE A 198 -8.38 7.99 12.10
N LEU A 199 -8.54 7.63 10.83
CA LEU A 199 -8.04 8.43 9.71
C LEU A 199 -8.68 9.83 9.68
N SER A 200 -10.01 9.91 9.79
CA SER A 200 -10.74 11.18 9.78
C SER A 200 -10.33 12.09 10.93
N ILE A 201 -10.22 11.55 12.15
CA ILE A 201 -9.77 12.31 13.33
C ILE A 201 -8.32 12.77 13.13
N SER A 202 -7.44 11.89 12.64
CA SER A 202 -6.04 12.23 12.41
C SER A 202 -5.89 13.36 11.40
N PHE A 203 -6.64 13.34 10.30
CA PHE A 203 -6.62 14.41 9.31
C PHE A 203 -7.26 15.70 9.80
N LEU A 204 -8.31 15.63 10.62
CA LEU A 204 -8.90 16.81 11.24
C LEU A 204 -7.92 17.47 12.23
N VAL A 205 -7.25 16.66 13.06
CA VAL A 205 -6.22 17.13 13.99
C VAL A 205 -5.03 17.70 13.21
N ALA A 206 -4.62 17.04 12.11
CA ALA A 206 -3.62 17.60 11.22
C ALA A 206 -4.06 18.97 10.71
N ALA A 207 -5.25 19.11 10.14
CA ALA A 207 -5.73 20.38 9.57
C ALA A 207 -5.79 21.54 10.59
N LEU A 208 -6.02 21.26 11.88
CA LEU A 208 -6.17 22.29 12.91
C LEU A 208 -4.89 22.61 13.67
N PHE A 209 -3.99 21.64 13.83
CA PHE A 209 -2.85 21.74 14.76
C PHE A 209 -1.48 21.62 14.07
N ILE A 210 -1.44 21.70 12.73
CA ILE A 210 -0.22 21.51 11.94
C ILE A 210 0.86 22.55 12.17
N GLU A 211 0.54 23.70 12.76
CA GLU A 211 1.47 24.83 12.96
C GLU A 211 2.01 24.94 14.39
N ILE A 212 1.47 24.17 15.34
CA ILE A 212 1.82 24.33 16.76
C ILE A 212 3.19 23.72 17.08
N THR A 213 3.40 22.46 16.68
CA THR A 213 4.65 21.75 16.98
C THR A 213 4.85 20.58 16.02
N PRO A 214 6.07 20.32 15.54
CA PRO A 214 6.33 19.22 14.62
C PRO A 214 6.07 17.84 15.26
N TRP A 215 6.14 17.74 16.58
CA TRP A 215 5.97 16.47 17.29
C TRP A 215 4.52 15.95 17.27
N ILE A 216 3.53 16.83 17.13
CA ILE A 216 2.12 16.43 16.94
C ILE A 216 1.97 15.58 15.68
N ILE A 217 2.77 15.85 14.63
CA ILE A 217 2.76 15.06 13.40
C ILE A 217 3.20 13.63 13.63
N THR A 218 4.08 13.37 14.61
CA THR A 218 4.45 12.00 14.96
C THR A 218 3.23 11.21 15.44
N ILE A 219 2.45 11.81 16.35
CA ILE A 219 1.22 11.20 16.87
C ILE A 219 0.20 11.01 15.74
N ILE A 220 0.00 12.02 14.89
CA ILE A 220 -0.91 11.93 13.74
C ILE A 220 -0.48 10.79 12.82
N VAL A 221 0.80 10.69 12.46
CA VAL A 221 1.31 9.64 11.57
C VAL A 221 1.12 8.25 12.19
N MET A 222 1.26 8.09 13.51
CA MET A 222 0.92 6.85 14.20
C MET A 222 -0.56 6.47 14.05
N PHE A 223 -1.48 7.41 14.26
CA PHE A 223 -2.90 7.13 14.11
C PHE A 223 -3.33 6.96 12.64
N VAL A 224 -2.68 7.65 11.70
CA VAL A 224 -2.88 7.45 10.25
C VAL A 224 -2.48 6.03 9.85
N PHE A 225 -1.29 5.60 10.25
CA PHE A 225 -0.83 4.24 9.99
C PHE A 225 -1.65 3.18 10.73
N GLY A 226 -2.11 3.47 11.94
CA GLY A 226 -3.03 2.61 12.68
C GLY A 226 -4.38 2.43 11.99
N GLY A 227 -5.00 3.54 11.58
CA GLY A 227 -6.25 3.52 10.82
C GLY A 227 -6.12 2.85 9.46
N LEU A 228 -4.97 3.03 8.79
CA LEU A 228 -4.63 2.30 7.57
C LEU A 228 -4.53 0.79 7.83
N SER A 229 -3.88 0.38 8.92
CA SER A 229 -3.70 -1.03 9.29
C SER A 229 -5.06 -1.73 9.50
N PHE A 230 -5.96 -1.11 10.26
CA PHE A 230 -7.33 -1.62 10.45
C PHE A 230 -8.10 -1.75 9.13
N THR A 231 -8.03 -0.73 8.28
CA THR A 231 -8.72 -0.73 6.98
C THR A 231 -8.15 -1.82 6.06
N LYS A 232 -6.82 -1.96 6.00
CA LYS A 232 -6.12 -2.96 5.17
C LYS A 232 -6.49 -4.38 5.59
N THR A 233 -6.53 -4.66 6.90
CA THR A 233 -6.96 -5.97 7.42
C THR A 233 -8.37 -6.31 6.94
N VAL A 234 -9.31 -5.37 7.06
CA VAL A 234 -10.70 -5.62 6.64
C VAL A 234 -10.82 -5.79 5.14
N ILE A 235 -10.15 -4.98 4.33
CA ILE A 235 -10.17 -5.12 2.87
C ILE A 235 -9.63 -6.50 2.46
N SER A 236 -8.53 -6.94 3.05
CA SER A 236 -7.95 -8.25 2.76
C SER A 236 -8.89 -9.40 3.15
N THR A 237 -9.57 -9.31 4.30
CA THR A 237 -10.58 -10.28 4.72
C THR A 237 -11.82 -10.27 3.82
N ILE A 238 -12.34 -9.10 3.43
CA ILE A 238 -13.50 -8.99 2.54
C ILE A 238 -13.15 -9.57 1.17
N VAL A 239 -12.00 -9.21 0.60
CA VAL A 239 -11.58 -9.72 -0.71
C VAL A 239 -11.39 -11.23 -0.67
N SER A 240 -10.67 -11.76 0.32
CA SER A 240 -10.47 -13.22 0.44
C SER A 240 -11.76 -14.00 0.70
N SER A 241 -12.72 -13.45 1.46
CA SER A 241 -14.02 -14.08 1.72
C SER A 241 -15.02 -13.93 0.56
N SER A 242 -14.81 -12.96 -0.34
CA SER A 242 -15.69 -12.72 -1.49
C SER A 242 -15.26 -13.46 -2.75
N LEU A 243 -14.05 -14.04 -2.77
CA LEU A 243 -13.55 -14.87 -3.86
C LEU A 243 -14.04 -16.30 -3.67
N GLU A 244 -14.64 -16.89 -4.71
CA GLU A 244 -14.89 -18.33 -4.73
C GLU A 244 -13.55 -19.07 -4.65
N GLN A 245 -13.52 -20.27 -4.07
CA GLN A 245 -12.29 -21.05 -3.85
C GLN A 245 -11.53 -21.42 -5.14
N LYS A 246 -12.14 -21.18 -6.32
CA LYS A 246 -11.54 -21.26 -7.66
C LYS A 246 -10.86 -19.97 -8.13
N GLU A 247 -11.16 -18.83 -7.53
CA GLU A 247 -10.63 -17.50 -7.85
C GLU A 247 -9.55 -17.06 -6.85
N ALA A 248 -9.49 -17.69 -5.68
CA ALA A 248 -8.37 -17.62 -4.76
C ALA A 248 -7.23 -18.53 -5.28
N GLY A 249 -6.50 -18.04 -6.28
CA GLY A 249 -5.29 -18.70 -6.81
C GLY A 249 -4.25 -19.00 -5.73
#